data_AF-A0A2D8I592-F1
#
_entry.id   AF-A0A2D8I592-F1
#
_cell.length_a   1.000
_cell.length_b   1.000
_cell.length_c   1.000
_cell.angle_alpha   90.00
_cell.angle_beta   90.00
_cell.angle_gamma   90.00
#
_symmetry.space_group_name_H-M   'P 1'
#
loop_
_entity.id
_entity.type
_entity.pdbx_description
1 polymer ?
#
loop_
_entity_poly.entity_id
_entity_poly.type
_entity_poly.pdbx_seq_one_letter_code
_entity_poly.pdbx_strand_id
1 'polypeptide(L)'
;MDDQVQDLTTNESPENQEEPWCRICHDHTDYRRKWDTYNRADLDGGSYSEIIEIPHCIDCQNPMLLLSNCRKLCWAVNLLSSLVWLIGLISSIFLFKFNFGSIIGLIILSLLCFLLSRLPDKSRKTLSSFKKAQKEKSMKELLQKL
;
A
#
# COMPACT_ATOMS: atom_id res chain seq x y z
N MET A 1 -23.20 40.23 1.51
CA MET A 1 -23.34 38.80 1.19
C MET A 1 -22.03 38.20 1.61
N ASP A 2 -22.01 37.67 2.83
CA ASP A 2 -20.84 37.07 3.43
C ASP A 2 -20.72 35.64 2.89
N ASP A 3 -19.84 35.46 1.92
CA ASP A 3 -19.47 34.16 1.39
C ASP A 3 -18.74 33.39 2.50
N GLN A 4 -19.50 32.62 3.26
CA GLN A 4 -18.97 31.63 4.19
C GLN A 4 -18.20 30.60 3.37
N VAL A 5 -16.88 30.68 3.43
CA VAL A 5 -15.98 29.60 3.01
C VAL A 5 -16.36 28.39 3.86
N GLN A 6 -17.11 27.49 3.25
CA GLN A 6 -17.53 26.25 3.85
C GLN A 6 -16.28 25.39 3.95
N ASP A 7 -15.65 25.37 5.12
CA ASP A 7 -14.58 24.45 5.47
C ASP A 7 -15.09 23.02 5.25
N LEU A 8 -14.77 22.48 4.07
CA LEU A 8 -14.88 21.06 3.74
C LEU A 8 -13.79 20.28 4.48
N THR A 9 -13.59 20.52 5.77
CA THR A 9 -13.03 19.50 6.65
C THR A 9 -14.11 18.44 6.80
N THR A 10 -14.08 17.47 5.88
CA THR A 10 -14.75 16.18 6.04
C THR A 10 -14.58 15.75 7.48
N ASN A 11 -15.67 15.78 8.24
CA ASN A 11 -15.79 15.13 9.54
C ASN A 11 -15.49 13.64 9.35
N GLU A 12 -14.22 13.25 9.44
CA GLU A 12 -13.83 11.86 9.61
C GLU A 12 -14.31 11.43 11.00
N SER A 13 -15.50 10.80 11.02
CA SER A 13 -16.09 10.13 12.18
C SER A 13 -15.02 9.33 12.95
N PRO A 14 -15.01 9.35 14.30
CA PRO A 14 -13.98 8.72 15.13
C PRO A 14 -14.22 7.21 15.28
N GLU A 15 -14.37 6.51 14.16
CA GLU A 15 -14.64 5.07 14.16
C GLU A 15 -13.37 4.33 13.72
N ASN A 16 -12.54 3.96 14.70
CA ASN A 16 -11.26 3.25 14.54
C ASN A 16 -10.18 4.00 13.73
N GLN A 17 -9.67 5.11 14.25
CA GLN A 17 -8.42 5.69 13.75
C GLN A 17 -7.26 4.74 14.09
N GLU A 18 -6.85 3.91 13.12
CA GLU A 18 -5.66 3.09 13.22
C GLU A 18 -4.42 3.99 13.38
N GLU A 19 -3.64 3.76 14.44
CA GLU A 19 -2.41 4.50 14.67
C GLU A 19 -1.38 4.20 13.56
N PRO A 20 -0.72 5.23 13.00
CA PRO A 20 0.28 5.01 11.96
C PRO A 20 1.48 4.25 12.54
N TRP A 21 2.11 3.40 11.73
CA TRP A 21 3.24 2.57 12.14
C TRP A 21 4.57 3.15 11.65
N CYS A 22 5.54 3.27 12.56
CA CYS A 22 6.91 3.62 12.20
C CYS A 22 7.73 2.37 11.90
N ARG A 23 8.17 2.21 10.65
CA ARG A 23 9.01 1.08 10.25
C ARG A 23 10.40 1.08 10.91
N ILE A 24 10.92 2.23 11.31
CA ILE A 24 12.27 2.36 11.88
C ILE A 24 12.25 2.14 13.39
N CYS A 25 11.34 2.81 14.10
CA CYS A 25 11.20 2.65 15.55
C CYS A 25 10.50 1.34 15.94
N HIS A 26 9.82 0.68 14.99
CA HIS A 26 9.02 -0.53 15.25
C HIS A 26 7.95 -0.32 16.32
N ASP A 27 7.33 0.87 16.33
CA ASP A 27 6.28 1.20 17.28
C ASP A 27 5.27 2.21 16.71
N HIS A 28 4.14 2.32 17.40
CA HIS A 28 3.12 3.34 17.20
C HIS A 28 3.47 4.59 18.03
N THR A 29 4.57 5.25 17.66
CA THR A 29 5.04 6.46 18.35
C THR A 29 4.20 7.68 18.00
N ASP A 30 4.29 8.73 18.81
CA ASP A 30 3.76 10.05 18.46
C ASP A 30 4.29 10.53 17.11
N TYR A 31 3.44 11.28 16.40
CA TYR A 31 3.73 11.75 15.05
C TYR A 31 3.36 13.21 14.85
N ARG A 32 4.13 13.90 14.01
CA ARG A 32 3.80 15.24 13.48
C ARG A 32 3.30 15.10 12.05
N ARG A 33 2.18 15.75 11.72
CA ARG A 33 1.71 15.85 10.33
C ARG A 33 2.55 16.88 9.58
N LYS A 34 3.12 16.49 8.43
CA LYS A 34 3.81 17.39 7.51
C LYS A 34 3.05 17.43 6.19
N TRP A 35 3.03 18.60 5.58
CA TRP A 35 2.41 18.84 4.28
C TRP A 35 3.45 18.48 3.21
N ASP A 36 3.08 17.57 2.32
CA ASP A 36 3.93 17.13 1.21
C ASP A 36 3.19 17.37 -0.11
N THR A 37 3.92 17.76 -1.15
CA THR A 37 3.34 18.16 -2.44
C THR A 37 3.59 17.10 -3.50
N TYR A 38 2.52 16.57 -4.07
CA TYR A 38 2.59 15.60 -5.16
C TYR A 38 2.01 16.21 -6.44
N ASN A 39 2.79 16.15 -7.52
CA ASN A 39 2.27 16.53 -8.83
C ASN A 39 1.45 15.38 -9.41
N ARG A 40 0.18 15.64 -9.68
CA ARG A 40 -0.72 14.72 -10.39
C ARG A 40 -0.96 15.21 -11.81
N ALA A 41 -1.17 14.26 -12.72
CA ALA A 41 -1.59 14.57 -14.08
C ALA A 41 -3.07 15.00 -14.06
N ASP A 42 -3.35 16.08 -14.79
CA ASP A 42 -4.70 16.54 -15.03
C ASP A 42 -5.31 15.84 -16.25
N LEU A 43 -6.64 15.77 -16.32
CA LEU A 43 -7.37 15.17 -17.44
C LEU A 43 -7.21 15.98 -18.73
N ASP A 44 -6.95 17.28 -18.60
CA ASP A 44 -6.72 18.20 -19.72
C ASP A 44 -5.25 18.23 -20.19
N GLY A 45 -4.43 17.28 -19.74
CA GLY A 45 -3.02 17.16 -20.13
C GLY A 45 -2.08 18.12 -19.39
N GLY A 46 -2.58 18.84 -18.39
CA GLY A 46 -1.78 19.61 -17.45
C GLY A 46 -1.27 18.79 -16.27
N SER A 47 -0.69 19.47 -15.29
CA SER A 47 -0.39 18.89 -13.98
C SER A 47 -0.75 19.87 -12.88
N TYR A 48 -1.33 19.37 -11.78
CA TYR A 48 -1.58 20.16 -10.58
C TYR A 48 -0.82 19.58 -9.39
N SER A 49 -0.42 20.45 -8.47
CA SER A 49 0.20 20.06 -7.21
C SER A 49 -0.88 19.82 -6.16
N GLU A 50 -1.02 18.59 -5.70
CA GLU A 50 -1.89 18.23 -4.58
C GLU A 50 -1.07 18.22 -3.29
N ILE A 51 -1.58 18.90 -2.26
CA ILE A 51 -0.95 18.89 -0.94
C ILE A 51 -1.61 17.79 -0.12
N ILE A 52 -0.79 16.87 0.40
CA ILE A 52 -1.22 15.73 1.20
C ILE A 52 -0.57 15.82 2.57
N GLU A 53 -1.36 15.57 3.62
CA GLU A 53 -0.84 15.45 4.98
C GLU A 53 -0.27 14.04 5.21
N ILE A 54 1.01 13.95 5.56
CA ILE A 54 1.69 12.68 5.85
C ILE A 54 2.19 12.68 7.32
N PRO A 55 1.86 11.65 8.12
CA PRO A 55 2.35 11.53 9.48
C PRO A 55 3.84 11.15 9.50
N HIS A 56 4.63 11.85 10.29
CA HIS A 56 6.06 11.57 10.48
C HIS A 56 6.36 11.32 11.95
N CYS A 57 7.15 10.28 12.24
CA CYS A 57 7.57 9.93 13.60
C CYS A 57 8.36 11.07 14.23
N ILE A 58 8.11 11.41 15.49
CA ILE A 58 8.85 12.48 16.17
C ILE A 58 10.32 12.09 16.41
N ASP A 59 10.59 10.83 16.76
CA ASP A 59 11.93 10.37 17.12
C ASP A 59 12.86 10.27 15.91
N CYS A 60 12.39 9.64 14.83
CA CYS A 60 13.23 9.36 13.66
C CYS A 60 12.90 10.21 12.43
N GLN A 61 11.86 11.06 12.51
CA GLN A 61 11.41 11.94 11.43
C GLN A 61 11.05 11.24 10.10
N ASN A 62 10.92 9.92 10.10
CA ASN A 62 10.55 9.14 8.92
C ASN A 62 9.02 9.11 8.75
N PRO A 63 8.53 8.96 7.50
CA PRO A 63 7.10 8.84 7.24
C PRO A 63 6.57 7.55 7.86
N MET A 64 5.46 7.69 8.57
CA MET A 64 4.70 6.57 9.14
C MET A 64 3.56 6.21 8.20
N LEU A 65 3.16 4.95 8.19
CA LEU A 65 2.16 4.43 7.27
C LEU A 65 1.10 3.65 8.04
N LEU A 66 -0.16 3.80 7.64
CA LEU A 66 -1.26 2.98 8.16
C LEU A 66 -1.10 1.54 7.64
N LEU A 67 -1.16 0.57 8.55
CA LEU A 67 -0.94 -0.83 8.20
C LEU A 67 -2.14 -1.40 7.43
N SER A 68 -3.36 -0.94 7.70
CA SER A 68 -4.56 -1.30 6.92
C SER A 68 -4.42 -0.90 5.45
N ASN A 69 -4.00 0.33 5.16
CA ASN A 69 -3.78 0.82 3.80
C ASN A 69 -2.68 0.03 3.10
N CYS A 70 -1.57 -0.26 3.80
CA CYS A 70 -0.51 -1.11 3.26
C CYS A 70 -1.04 -2.51 2.91
N ARG A 71 -1.89 -3.10 3.76
CA ARG A 71 -2.47 -4.44 3.54
C ARG A 71 -3.45 -4.44 2.38
N LYS A 72 -4.37 -3.46 2.33
CA LYS A 72 -5.33 -3.28 1.24
C LYS A 72 -4.62 -3.10 -0.10
N LEU A 73 -3.59 -2.26 -0.15
CA LEU A 73 -2.82 -2.02 -1.38
C LEU A 73 -2.10 -3.29 -1.85
N CYS A 74 -1.38 -3.99 -0.97
CA CYS A 74 -0.73 -5.24 -1.33
C CYS A 74 -1.73 -6.31 -1.79
N TRP A 75 -2.89 -6.40 -1.14
CA TRP A 75 -3.94 -7.34 -1.52
C TRP A 75 -4.55 -6.98 -2.88
N ALA A 76 -4.89 -5.71 -3.10
CA ALA A 76 -5.45 -5.22 -4.36
C ALA A 76 -4.50 -5.45 -5.55
N VAL A 77 -3.21 -5.14 -5.40
CA VAL A 77 -2.21 -5.37 -6.46
C VAL A 77 -2.07 -6.87 -6.76
N ASN A 78 -2.03 -7.73 -5.73
CA ASN A 78 -1.98 -9.17 -5.93
C ASN A 78 -3.25 -9.71 -6.58
N LEU A 79 -4.42 -9.21 -6.20
CA LEU A 79 -5.71 -9.58 -6.78
C LEU A 79 -5.75 -9.20 -8.27
N LEU A 80 -5.40 -7.96 -8.61
CA LEU A 80 -5.34 -7.49 -9.99
C LEU A 80 -4.36 -8.32 -10.83
N SER A 81 -3.16 -8.58 -10.29
CA SER A 81 -2.15 -9.41 -10.96
C SER A 81 -2.65 -10.84 -11.22
N SER A 82 -3.34 -11.43 -10.24
CA SER A 82 -3.97 -12.74 -10.36
C SER A 82 -5.08 -12.77 -11.41
N LEU A 83 -5.95 -11.74 -11.43
CA LEU A 83 -7.01 -11.62 -12.42
C LEU A 83 -6.45 -11.50 -13.84
N VAL A 84 -5.44 -10.66 -14.06
CA VAL A 84 -4.76 -10.52 -15.36
C VAL A 84 -4.17 -11.84 -15.80
N TRP A 85 -3.52 -12.57 -14.90
CA TRP A 85 -2.95 -13.88 -15.19
C TRP A 85 -4.02 -14.90 -15.57
N LEU A 86 -5.13 -14.94 -14.83
CA LEU A 86 -6.24 -15.86 -15.06
C LEU A 86 -6.95 -15.56 -16.39
N ILE A 87 -7.15 -14.29 -16.73
CA ILE A 87 -7.66 -13.87 -18.04
C ILE A 87 -6.72 -14.35 -19.14
N GLY A 88 -5.40 -14.14 -18.99
CA GLY A 88 -4.42 -14.61 -19.96
C GLY A 88 -4.44 -16.13 -20.15
N LEU A 89 -4.63 -16.89 -19.06
CA LEU A 89 -4.77 -18.34 -19.10
C LEU A 89 -6.04 -18.77 -19.85
N ILE A 90 -7.19 -18.17 -19.54
CA ILE A 90 -8.46 -18.45 -20.23
C ILE A 90 -8.34 -18.13 -21.72
N SER A 91 -7.82 -16.95 -22.08
CA SER A 91 -7.59 -16.56 -23.47
C SER A 91 -6.68 -17.55 -24.19
N SER A 92 -5.65 -18.05 -23.52
CA SER A 92 -4.70 -19.03 -24.07
C SER A 92 -5.28 -20.43 -24.28
N ILE A 93 -6.42 -20.76 -23.66
CA ILE A 93 -7.13 -22.04 -23.82
C ILE A 93 -8.23 -21.92 -24.88
N PHE A 94 -9.01 -20.83 -24.85
CA PHE A 94 -10.19 -20.69 -25.71
C PHE A 94 -9.88 -20.07 -27.08
N LEU A 95 -8.97 -19.10 -27.17
CA LEU A 95 -8.66 -18.41 -28.43
C LEU A 95 -7.52 -19.08 -29.20
N PHE A 96 -6.52 -19.59 -28.48
CA PHE A 96 -5.36 -20.24 -29.06
C PHE A 96 -5.38 -21.72 -28.69
N LYS A 97 -5.38 -22.63 -29.67
CA LYS A 97 -5.12 -24.04 -29.37
C LYS A 97 -3.80 -24.14 -28.60
N PHE A 98 -3.75 -25.00 -27.58
CA PHE A 98 -2.58 -25.16 -26.72
C PHE A 98 -1.34 -25.48 -27.57
N ASN A 99 -0.50 -24.47 -27.82
CA ASN A 99 0.66 -24.53 -28.71
C ASN A 99 1.88 -23.95 -27.99
N PHE A 100 3.09 -24.30 -28.42
CA PHE A 100 4.34 -23.83 -27.80
C PHE A 100 4.43 -22.31 -27.69
N GLY A 101 3.92 -21.56 -28.68
CA GLY A 101 3.85 -20.10 -28.62
C GLY A 101 2.94 -19.57 -27.49
N SER A 102 1.82 -20.26 -27.23
CA SER A 102 0.90 -19.92 -26.13
C SER A 102 1.56 -20.14 -24.77
N ILE A 103 2.36 -21.21 -24.63
CA ILE A 103 3.15 -21.48 -23.42
C ILE A 103 4.17 -20.37 -23.18
N ILE A 104 4.92 -19.96 -24.21
CA ILE A 104 5.91 -18.87 -24.09
C ILE A 104 5.21 -17.56 -23.70
N GLY A 105 4.07 -17.25 -24.32
CA GLY A 105 3.26 -16.07 -23.97
C GLY A 105 2.80 -16.08 -22.52
N LEU A 106 2.35 -17.23 -22.01
CA LEU A 106 1.97 -17.39 -20.60
C LEU A 106 3.15 -17.24 -19.65
N ILE A 107 4.35 -17.72 -20.01
CA ILE A 107 5.56 -17.51 -19.20
C ILE A 107 5.89 -16.01 -19.10
N ILE A 108 5.85 -15.29 -20.22
CA ILE A 108 6.12 -13.84 -20.25
C ILE A 108 5.08 -13.10 -19.40
N LEU A 109 3.78 -13.42 -19.58
CA LEU A 109 2.71 -12.83 -18.79
C LEU A 109 2.89 -13.11 -17.29
N SER A 110 3.25 -14.35 -16.93
CA SER A 110 3.52 -14.74 -15.55
C SER A 110 4.65 -13.93 -14.94
N LEU A 111 5.72 -13.70 -15.70
CA LEU A 111 6.86 -12.88 -15.26
C LEU A 111 6.45 -11.41 -15.07
N LEU A 112 5.67 -10.85 -15.99
CA LEU A 112 5.14 -9.48 -15.86
C LEU A 112 4.23 -9.33 -14.65
N CYS A 113 3.27 -10.25 -14.46
CA CYS A 113 2.39 -10.28 -13.30
C CYS A 113 3.18 -10.38 -11.99
N PHE A 114 4.23 -11.20 -11.96
CA PHE A 114 5.12 -11.32 -10.80
C PHE A 114 5.86 -10.02 -10.50
N LEU A 115 6.41 -9.33 -11.50
CA LEU A 115 7.07 -8.04 -11.31
C LEU A 115 6.09 -6.98 -10.80
N LEU A 116 4.88 -6.91 -11.38
CA LEU A 116 3.83 -5.99 -10.94
C LEU A 116 3.41 -6.26 -9.49
N SER A 117 3.34 -7.53 -9.08
CA SER A 117 3.02 -7.90 -7.70
C SER A 117 4.06 -7.39 -6.68
N ARG A 118 5.30 -7.10 -7.12
CA ARG A 118 6.38 -6.57 -6.29
C ARG A 118 6.40 -5.04 -6.18
N LEU A 119 5.72 -4.30 -7.07
CA LEU A 119 5.67 -2.83 -7.03
C LEU A 119 5.35 -2.22 -5.66
N PRO A 120 4.43 -2.74 -4.81
CA PRO A 120 4.18 -2.18 -3.48
C PRO A 120 5.27 -2.56 -2.46
N ASP A 121 6.54 -2.40 -2.83
CA ASP A 121 7.72 -2.78 -2.04
C ASP A 121 7.77 -2.06 -0.69
N LYS A 122 7.46 -0.75 -0.66
CA LYS A 122 7.42 0.04 0.57
C LYS A 122 6.41 -0.55 1.55
N SER A 123 5.18 -0.78 1.10
CA SER A 123 4.09 -1.35 1.90
C SER A 123 4.41 -2.76 2.39
N ARG A 124 4.99 -3.61 1.53
CA ARG A 124 5.43 -4.97 1.90
C ARG A 124 6.48 -4.93 3.01
N LYS A 125 7.50 -4.06 2.88
CA LYS A 125 8.55 -3.93 3.89
C LYS A 125 7.99 -3.45 5.23
N THR A 126 7.09 -2.47 5.23
CA THR A 126 6.40 -1.98 6.43
C THR A 126 5.60 -3.09 7.11
N LEU A 127 4.78 -3.85 6.37
CA LEU A 127 4.04 -4.99 6.91
C LEU A 127 4.96 -6.08 7.47
N SER A 128 6.09 -6.36 6.80
CA SER A 128 7.07 -7.33 7.29
C SER A 128 7.74 -6.88 8.59
N SER A 129 8.03 -5.58 8.72
CA SER A 129 8.61 -4.98 9.94
C SER A 129 7.66 -5.08 11.12
N PHE A 130 6.36 -4.85 10.89
CA PHE A 130 5.32 -5.00 11.90
C PHE A 130 5.20 -6.45 12.37
N LYS A 131 5.13 -7.41 11.44
CA LYS A 131 5.07 -8.84 11.78
C LYS A 131 6.28 -9.31 12.59
N LYS A 132 7.48 -8.78 12.31
CA LYS A 132 8.69 -9.08 13.08
C LYS A 132 8.60 -8.51 14.50
N ALA A 133 8.27 -7.23 14.63
CA ALA A 133 8.12 -6.59 15.94
C ALA A 133 7.05 -7.26 16.81
N GLN A 134 5.93 -7.67 16.21
CA GLN A 134 4.87 -8.39 16.91
C GLN A 134 5.34 -9.77 17.42
N LYS A 135 6.11 -10.50 16.60
CA LYS A 135 6.72 -11.78 17.03
C LYS A 135 7.68 -11.57 18.19
N GLU A 136 8.55 -10.56 18.14
CA GLU A 136 9.49 -10.25 19.21
C GLU A 136 8.78 -9.89 20.53
N LYS A 137 7.73 -9.05 20.48
CA LYS A 137 6.91 -8.73 21.65
C LYS A 137 6.28 -9.99 22.25
N SER A 138 5.68 -10.85 21.41
CA SER A 138 5.08 -12.11 21.88
C SER A 138 6.09 -13.08 22.50
N MET A 139 7.32 -13.18 21.97
CA MET A 139 8.37 -14.02 22.56
C MET A 139 8.83 -13.49 23.92
N LYS A 140 8.95 -12.17 24.08
CA LYS A 140 9.32 -11.56 25.37
C LYS A 140 8.25 -11.81 26.44
N GLU A 141 6.98 -11.70 26.08
CA GLU A 141 5.87 -12.02 26.99
C GLU A 141 5.87 -13.49 27.42
N LEU A 142 6.20 -14.41 26.51
CA LEU A 142 6.32 -15.83 26.83
C LEU A 142 7.49 -16.10 27.78
N LEU A 143 8.63 -15.43 27.58
CA LEU A 143 9.80 -15.55 28.46
C LEU A 143 9.57 -14.94 29.85
N GLN A 144 8.76 -13.89 29.97
CA GLN A 144 8.41 -13.31 31.28
C GLN A 144 7.43 -14.16 32.08
N LYS A 145 6.70 -15.08 31.44
CA LYS A 145 5.75 -15.99 32.10
C LYS A 145 6.38 -17.31 32.54
N LEU A 146 7.64 -17.57 32.19
CA LEU A 146 8.41 -18.75 32.59
C LEU A 146 9.23 -18.46 33.85
#